data_AF-A0A139CRS1-F1
#
_entry.id   AF-A0A139CRS1-F1
#
_cell.length_a   1.000
_cell.length_b   1.000
_cell.length_c   1.000
_cell.angle_alpha   90.00
_cell.angle_beta   90.00
_cell.angle_gamma   90.00
#
_symmetry.space_group_name_H-M   'P 1'
#
loop_
_entity.id
_entity.type
_entity.pdbx_description
1 polymer ?
#
loop_
_entity_poly.entity_id
_entity_poly.type
_entity_poly.pdbx_seq_one_letter_code
_entity_poly.pdbx_strand_id
1 'polypeptide(L)'
;MKKRTVAIIGIVLLFLLFSGGDDDSTSVADSTEWDSMVSDSYDVDRAASMSIYESLTFQGIDDAVVEVTDEQVLVRYDQPSVKSDTDALLTWLYIMGVAAETAPDTELVIIEMYDGNDPLYEVTVQTADIQDYLDSTTTLDEFRTKVDVRAVM
;
A
#
# COMPACT_ATOMS: atom_id res chain seq x y z
N MET A 1 6.43 23.26 -35.07
CA MET A 1 7.46 22.48 -34.35
C MET A 1 7.76 23.19 -33.03
N LYS A 2 7.31 22.63 -31.90
CA LYS A 2 7.50 23.16 -30.54
C LYS A 2 8.90 22.79 -30.03
N LYS A 3 9.67 23.77 -29.54
CA LYS A 3 10.87 23.51 -28.73
C LYS A 3 10.48 23.60 -27.26
N ARG A 4 10.87 22.56 -26.52
CA ARG A 4 10.65 22.35 -25.08
C ARG A 4 11.57 23.29 -24.30
N THR A 5 11.03 23.94 -23.26
CA THR A 5 11.83 24.55 -22.19
C THR A 5 11.36 23.92 -20.89
N VAL A 6 12.23 23.11 -20.30
CA VAL A 6 12.08 22.47 -18.98
C VAL A 6 13.10 23.12 -18.05
N ALA A 7 12.71 23.21 -16.78
CA ALA A 7 13.53 23.40 -15.57
C ALA A 7 14.11 24.79 -15.30
N ILE A 8 13.47 25.53 -14.36
CA ILE A 8 14.16 26.26 -13.28
C ILE A 8 13.25 26.19 -12.02
N ILE A 9 13.32 25.07 -11.30
CA ILE A 9 12.98 24.97 -9.88
C ILE A 9 14.32 24.80 -9.18
N GLY A 10 14.66 25.73 -8.29
CA GLY A 10 15.87 25.67 -7.48
C GLY A 10 16.50 27.04 -7.29
N ILE A 11 16.72 27.42 -6.03
CA ILE A 11 17.44 28.63 -5.57
C ILE A 11 16.56 29.88 -5.37
N VAL A 12 15.48 29.78 -4.60
CA VAL A 12 14.90 30.97 -3.92
C VAL A 12 14.85 30.82 -2.39
N LEU A 13 15.04 29.61 -1.85
CA LEU A 13 14.92 29.35 -0.40
C LEU A 13 16.23 29.43 0.41
N LEU A 14 17.38 29.72 -0.20
CA LEU A 14 18.68 29.62 0.48
C LEU A 14 19.36 30.96 0.83
N PHE A 15 18.70 32.10 0.61
CA PHE A 15 19.31 33.42 0.84
C PHE A 15 18.59 34.36 1.82
N LEU A 16 17.49 33.93 2.46
CA LEU A 16 16.77 34.78 3.43
C LEU A 16 17.03 34.47 4.92
N LEU A 17 17.91 33.52 5.26
CA LEU A 17 18.17 33.16 6.67
C LEU A 17 19.54 33.58 7.22
N PHE A 18 20.30 34.41 6.50
CA PHE A 18 21.51 35.03 7.04
C PHE A 18 21.50 36.54 6.80
N SER A 19 20.69 37.26 7.58
CA SER A 19 20.89 38.68 7.87
C SER A 19 20.15 39.05 9.17
N GLY A 20 20.94 39.16 10.26
CA GLY A 20 20.78 40.02 11.45
C GLY A 20 19.45 39.94 12.21
N GLY A 21 19.40 39.62 13.50
CA GLY A 21 20.36 39.94 14.56
C GLY A 21 19.64 40.83 15.60
N ASP A 22 19.62 40.32 16.83
CA ASP A 22 19.28 40.97 18.12
C ASP A 22 17.81 41.31 18.42
N ASP A 23 17.19 40.52 19.31
CA ASP A 23 16.62 41.02 20.58
C ASP A 23 16.11 39.86 21.47
N ASP A 24 16.35 40.03 22.77
CA ASP A 24 15.93 39.19 23.90
C ASP A 24 14.48 38.68 23.81
N SER A 25 14.29 37.36 23.89
CA SER A 25 13.28 36.75 24.78
C SER A 25 13.40 35.22 24.78
N THR A 26 13.54 34.67 25.98
CA THR A 26 13.44 33.24 26.27
C THR A 26 12.00 32.79 26.05
N SER A 27 11.75 32.09 24.96
CA SER A 27 10.65 31.12 24.88
C SER A 27 11.23 29.87 24.25
N VAL A 28 11.52 28.87 25.08
CA VAL A 28 11.70 27.49 24.62
C VAL A 28 10.34 27.07 24.06
N ALA A 29 10.13 27.32 22.77
CA ALA A 29 9.04 26.73 22.04
C ALA A 29 9.32 25.23 22.01
N ASP A 30 8.48 24.49 22.71
CA ASP A 30 8.58 23.05 22.86
C ASP A 30 8.37 22.41 21.49
N SER A 31 9.47 22.04 20.83
CA SER A 31 9.47 21.42 19.50
C SER A 31 8.86 20.01 19.51
N THR A 32 8.45 19.49 20.67
CA THR A 32 7.85 18.17 20.82
C THR A 32 6.38 18.12 20.39
N GLU A 33 5.65 19.24 20.42
CA GLU A 33 4.22 19.27 20.03
C GLU A 33 4.07 19.08 18.51
N TRP A 34 4.94 19.71 17.71
CA TRP A 34 4.94 19.56 16.25
C TRP A 34 5.41 18.18 15.79
N ASP A 35 6.33 17.55 16.51
CA ASP A 35 6.82 16.19 16.21
C ASP A 35 5.70 15.14 16.42
N SER A 36 4.88 15.34 17.47
CA SER A 36 3.74 14.46 17.77
C SER A 36 2.54 14.61 16.83
N MET A 37 2.36 15.78 16.20
CA MET A 37 1.27 15.98 15.23
C MET A 37 1.59 15.40 13.85
N VAL A 38 2.85 15.06 13.61
CA VAL A 38 3.36 14.53 12.35
C VAL A 38 3.40 13.00 12.42
N SER A 39 3.72 12.40 13.58
CA SER A 39 3.97 10.95 13.72
C SER A 39 2.82 10.03 13.29
N ASP A 40 1.55 10.40 13.46
CA ASP A 40 0.41 9.49 13.23
C ASP A 40 0.06 9.26 11.73
N SER A 41 0.81 9.87 10.79
CA SER A 41 0.52 9.79 9.35
C SER A 41 1.59 9.09 8.51
N TYR A 42 2.60 8.47 9.16
CA TYR A 42 3.77 7.88 8.49
C TYR A 42 3.76 6.35 8.42
N ASP A 43 2.78 5.67 9.04
CA ASP A 43 2.77 4.20 9.07
C ASP A 43 2.36 3.59 7.72
N VAL A 44 1.90 4.40 6.76
CA VAL A 44 1.56 3.94 5.41
C VAL A 44 2.71 4.19 4.44
N ASP A 45 3.31 3.11 3.92
CA ASP A 45 4.24 3.17 2.79
C ASP A 45 3.46 3.50 1.50
N ARG A 46 3.41 4.80 1.20
CA ARG A 46 2.74 5.31 0.00
C ARG A 46 3.38 4.83 -1.30
N ALA A 47 4.68 4.57 -1.31
CA ALA A 47 5.37 4.13 -2.53
C ALA A 47 5.01 2.68 -2.85
N ALA A 48 5.05 1.79 -1.85
CA ALA A 48 4.60 0.41 -1.97
C ALA A 48 3.10 0.35 -2.32
N SER A 49 2.27 1.12 -1.60
CA SER A 49 0.83 1.20 -1.87
C SER A 49 0.52 1.58 -3.32
N MET A 50 1.21 2.61 -3.85
CA MET A 50 1.04 3.04 -5.24
C MET A 50 1.52 1.97 -6.23
N SER A 51 2.65 1.31 -5.97
CA SER A 51 3.18 0.25 -6.84
C SER A 51 2.22 -0.93 -6.98
N ILE A 52 1.62 -1.35 -5.86
CA ILE A 52 0.60 -2.40 -5.87
C ILE A 52 -0.63 -1.91 -6.63
N TYR A 53 -1.16 -0.71 -6.31
CA TYR A 53 -2.31 -0.13 -7.00
C TYR A 53 -2.14 -0.09 -8.53
N GLU A 54 -0.98 0.38 -9.02
CA GLU A 54 -0.68 0.43 -10.47
C GLU A 54 -0.68 -0.96 -11.11
N SER A 55 -0.15 -1.96 -10.40
CA SER A 55 -0.14 -3.36 -10.85
C SER A 55 -1.56 -3.93 -10.94
N LEU A 56 -2.39 -3.67 -9.93
CA LEU A 56 -3.79 -4.10 -9.91
C LEU A 56 -4.59 -3.44 -11.05
N THR A 57 -4.42 -2.13 -11.24
CA THR A 57 -5.04 -1.37 -12.34
C THR A 57 -4.64 -1.94 -13.71
N PHE A 58 -3.36 -2.34 -13.88
CA PHE A 58 -2.89 -2.95 -15.13
C PHE A 58 -3.59 -4.29 -15.45
N GLN A 59 -4.06 -5.02 -14.43
CA GLN A 59 -4.87 -6.24 -14.61
C GLN A 59 -6.38 -5.98 -14.72
N GLY A 60 -6.81 -4.72 -14.70
CA GLY A 60 -8.23 -4.36 -14.77
C GLY A 60 -8.97 -4.47 -13.42
N ILE A 61 -8.23 -4.42 -12.31
CA ILE A 61 -8.80 -4.21 -10.97
C ILE A 61 -8.67 -2.71 -10.70
N ASP A 62 -9.64 -1.97 -11.22
CA ASP A 62 -9.67 -0.51 -11.14
C ASP A 62 -10.17 -0.04 -9.78
N ASP A 63 -9.84 1.20 -9.41
CA ASP A 63 -10.32 1.90 -8.21
C ASP A 63 -10.08 1.16 -6.87
N ALA A 64 -9.10 0.24 -6.84
CA ALA A 64 -8.71 -0.44 -5.60
C ALA A 64 -8.14 0.55 -4.57
N VAL A 65 -8.49 0.37 -3.30
CA VAL A 65 -7.84 1.04 -2.17
C VAL A 65 -6.74 0.11 -1.66
N VAL A 66 -5.50 0.61 -1.67
CA VAL A 66 -4.34 -0.13 -1.18
C VAL A 66 -3.66 0.65 -0.08
N GLU A 67 -3.42 -0.02 1.04
CA GLU A 67 -2.72 0.50 2.21
C GLU A 67 -1.64 -0.51 2.61
N VAL A 68 -0.39 -0.08 2.61
CA VAL A 68 0.75 -0.89 3.08
C VAL A 68 1.28 -0.27 4.36
N THR A 69 1.30 -1.04 5.44
CA THR A 69 1.99 -0.70 6.70
C THR A 69 3.07 -1.72 7.00
N ASP A 70 3.83 -1.55 8.08
CA ASP A 70 4.81 -2.54 8.52
C ASP A 70 4.13 -3.87 8.92
N GLU A 71 2.89 -3.82 9.42
CA GLU A 71 2.13 -5.00 9.84
C GLU A 71 1.47 -5.72 8.67
N GLN A 72 0.91 -4.98 7.70
CA GLN A 72 0.06 -5.60 6.69
C GLN A 72 -0.02 -4.85 5.36
N VAL A 73 -0.33 -5.61 4.31
CA VAL A 73 -0.87 -5.09 3.06
C VAL A 73 -2.39 -5.29 3.06
N LEU A 74 -3.14 -4.20 2.90
CA LEU A 74 -4.58 -4.20 2.82
C LEU A 74 -5.04 -3.75 1.44
N VAL A 75 -5.82 -4.59 0.77
CA VAL A 75 -6.37 -4.34 -0.56
C VAL A 75 -7.88 -4.43 -0.48
N ARG A 76 -8.57 -3.35 -0.85
CA ARG A 76 -10.03 -3.31 -0.98
C ARG A 76 -10.40 -3.04 -2.42
N TYR A 77 -11.28 -3.84 -3.01
CA TYR A 77 -11.71 -3.62 -4.38
C TYR A 77 -13.15 -4.09 -4.62
N ASP A 78 -13.79 -3.46 -5.60
CA ASP A 78 -15.07 -3.92 -6.13
C ASP A 78 -14.81 -5.12 -7.04
N GLN A 79 -15.40 -6.27 -6.72
CA GLN A 79 -15.12 -7.52 -7.42
C GLN A 79 -15.75 -7.47 -8.82
N PRO A 80 -14.94 -7.48 -9.90
CA PRO A 80 -15.49 -7.53 -11.24
C PRO A 80 -16.22 -8.86 -11.46
N SER A 81 -17.15 -8.88 -12.41
CA SER A 81 -17.90 -10.11 -12.73
C SER A 81 -16.96 -11.27 -13.09
N VAL A 82 -16.87 -12.24 -12.20
CA VAL A 82 -16.10 -13.48 -12.40
C VAL A 82 -16.94 -14.50 -13.18
N LYS A 83 -16.32 -15.24 -14.10
CA LYS A 83 -17.02 -16.26 -14.90
C LYS A 83 -17.01 -17.63 -14.21
N SER A 84 -16.13 -17.81 -13.23
CA SER A 84 -15.96 -19.03 -12.45
C SER A 84 -15.22 -18.77 -11.13
N ASP A 85 -15.34 -19.71 -10.18
CA ASP A 85 -14.58 -19.69 -8.93
C ASP A 85 -13.06 -19.71 -9.17
N THR A 86 -12.63 -20.34 -10.27
CA THR A 86 -11.22 -20.34 -10.69
C THR A 86 -10.73 -18.94 -11.04
N ASP A 87 -11.56 -18.12 -11.69
CA ASP A 87 -11.18 -16.75 -12.03
C ASP A 87 -11.01 -15.91 -10.76
N ALA A 88 -11.90 -16.06 -9.78
CA ALA A 88 -11.77 -15.41 -8.49
C ALA A 88 -10.47 -15.81 -7.77
N LEU A 89 -10.17 -17.12 -7.74
CA LEU A 89 -8.94 -17.62 -7.14
C LEU A 89 -7.69 -17.06 -7.82
N LEU A 90 -7.67 -16.98 -9.16
CA LEU A 90 -6.55 -16.43 -9.91
C LEU A 90 -6.35 -14.95 -9.61
N THR A 91 -7.42 -14.18 -9.45
CA THR A 91 -7.35 -12.79 -9.01
C THR A 91 -6.73 -12.67 -7.62
N TRP A 92 -7.13 -13.51 -6.66
CA TRP A 92 -6.55 -13.48 -5.31
C TRP A 92 -5.07 -13.85 -5.30
N LEU A 93 -4.69 -14.91 -6.02
CA LEU A 93 -3.29 -15.32 -6.16
C LEU A 93 -2.44 -14.21 -6.78
N TYR A 94 -2.99 -13.49 -7.77
CA TYR A 94 -2.32 -12.34 -8.36
C TYR A 94 -2.11 -11.21 -7.34
N ILE A 95 -3.17 -10.80 -6.63
CA ILE A 95 -3.08 -9.73 -5.61
C ILE A 95 -2.07 -10.11 -4.51
N MET A 96 -2.15 -11.35 -3.98
CA MET A 96 -1.22 -11.87 -2.99
C MET A 96 0.23 -11.84 -3.48
N GLY A 97 0.47 -12.27 -4.72
CA GLY A 97 1.82 -12.27 -5.31
C GLY A 97 2.39 -10.87 -5.42
N VAL A 98 1.62 -9.92 -5.98
CA VAL A 98 2.04 -8.52 -6.09
C VAL A 98 2.32 -7.90 -4.72
N ALA A 99 1.44 -8.16 -3.74
CA ALA A 99 1.60 -7.67 -2.37
C ALA A 99 2.89 -8.19 -1.73
N ALA A 100 3.10 -9.51 -1.78
CA ALA A 100 4.28 -10.14 -1.20
C ALA A 100 5.58 -9.71 -1.90
N GLU A 101 5.60 -9.59 -3.23
CA GLU A 101 6.76 -9.11 -3.99
C GLU A 101 7.11 -7.65 -3.67
N THR A 102 6.09 -6.81 -3.45
CA THR A 102 6.27 -5.37 -3.22
C THR A 102 6.60 -5.04 -1.76
N ALA A 103 5.98 -5.74 -0.81
CA ALA A 103 6.09 -5.51 0.62
C ALA A 103 6.38 -6.83 1.38
N PRO A 104 7.55 -7.46 1.14
CA PRO A 104 7.87 -8.81 1.63
C PRO A 104 8.04 -8.89 3.15
N ASP A 105 8.31 -7.77 3.80
CA ASP A 105 8.59 -7.70 5.25
C ASP A 105 7.32 -7.52 6.09
N THR A 106 6.14 -7.40 5.46
CA THR A 106 4.86 -7.33 6.16
C THR A 106 4.48 -8.67 6.78
N GLU A 107 3.66 -8.67 7.83
CA GLU A 107 3.21 -9.92 8.45
C GLU A 107 2.09 -10.59 7.63
N LEU A 108 1.14 -9.80 7.14
CA LEU A 108 -0.12 -10.27 6.58
C LEU A 108 -0.50 -9.56 5.28
N VAL A 109 -1.18 -10.27 4.39
CA VAL A 109 -1.92 -9.71 3.27
C VAL A 109 -3.41 -9.96 3.50
N ILE A 110 -4.19 -8.88 3.47
CA ILE A 110 -5.64 -8.87 3.65
C ILE A 110 -6.30 -8.31 2.38
N ILE A 111 -7.23 -9.07 1.83
CA ILE A 111 -7.99 -8.71 0.64
C ILE A 111 -9.47 -8.66 1.01
N GLU A 112 -10.08 -7.48 0.91
CA GLU A 112 -11.51 -7.26 1.10
C GLU A 112 -12.19 -7.03 -0.25
N MET A 113 -13.21 -7.83 -0.53
CA MET A 113 -14.01 -7.75 -1.75
C MET A 113 -15.37 -7.15 -1.48
N TYR A 114 -15.84 -6.31 -2.41
CA TYR A 114 -17.14 -5.66 -2.37
C TYR A 114 -17.92 -5.90 -3.67
N ASP A 115 -19.25 -5.81 -3.60
CA ASP A 115 -20.14 -5.54 -4.74
C ASP A 115 -20.73 -4.14 -4.51
N GLY A 116 -20.09 -3.13 -5.10
CA GLY A 116 -20.33 -1.73 -4.76
C GLY A 116 -20.02 -1.42 -3.28
N ASN A 117 -21.06 -1.34 -2.43
CA ASN A 117 -20.90 -1.07 -0.99
C ASN A 117 -21.14 -2.31 -0.11
N ASP A 118 -21.55 -3.43 -0.70
CA ASP A 118 -21.89 -4.63 0.04
C ASP A 118 -20.64 -5.51 0.18
N PRO A 119 -20.16 -5.80 1.40
CA PRO A 119 -18.98 -6.63 1.60
C PRO A 119 -19.30 -8.09 1.25
N LEU A 120 -18.40 -8.73 0.50
CA LEU A 120 -18.56 -10.11 0.04
C LEU A 120 -17.71 -11.07 0.88
N TYR A 121 -16.40 -10.91 0.77
CA TYR A 121 -15.42 -11.83 1.34
C TYR A 121 -14.20 -11.06 1.83
N GLU A 122 -13.59 -11.60 2.88
CA GLU A 122 -12.26 -11.23 3.36
C GLU A 122 -11.35 -12.45 3.18
N VAL A 123 -10.19 -12.22 2.59
CA VAL A 123 -9.14 -13.23 2.40
C VAL A 123 -7.91 -12.77 3.15
N THR A 124 -7.42 -13.59 4.07
CA THR A 124 -6.24 -13.28 4.89
C THR A 124 -5.21 -14.39 4.76
N VAL A 125 -3.94 -14.01 4.61
CA VAL A 125 -2.81 -14.94 4.51
C VAL A 125 -1.54 -14.28 5.04
N GLN A 126 -0.63 -15.06 5.62
CA GLN A 126 0.69 -14.55 6.03
C GLN A 126 1.55 -14.30 4.80
N THR A 127 2.27 -13.17 4.78
CA THR A 127 3.18 -12.81 3.68
C THR A 127 4.25 -13.87 3.47
N ALA A 128 4.80 -14.43 4.56
CA ALA A 128 5.77 -15.52 4.51
C ALA A 128 5.23 -16.79 3.82
N ASP A 129 3.95 -17.11 4.01
CA ASP A 129 3.33 -18.27 3.37
C ASP A 129 3.14 -18.05 1.86
N ILE A 130 2.90 -16.82 1.43
CA ILE A 130 2.88 -16.44 0.01
C ILE A 130 4.29 -16.58 -0.58
N GLN A 131 5.31 -16.06 0.12
CA GLN A 131 6.72 -16.15 -0.31
C GLN A 131 7.15 -17.62 -0.48
N ASP A 132 6.84 -18.49 0.49
CA ASP A 132 7.10 -19.93 0.39
C ASP A 132 6.46 -20.56 -0.86
N TYR A 133 5.26 -20.10 -1.24
CA TYR A 133 4.58 -20.56 -2.45
C TYR A 133 5.25 -20.02 -3.72
N LEU A 134 5.59 -18.73 -3.78
CA LEU A 134 6.28 -18.11 -4.92
C LEU A 134 7.66 -18.74 -5.16
N ASP A 135 8.39 -19.04 -4.08
CA ASP A 135 9.68 -19.72 -4.11
C ASP A 135 9.58 -21.22 -4.40
N SER A 136 8.37 -21.74 -4.61
CA SER A 136 8.09 -23.17 -4.84
C SER A 136 8.55 -24.09 -3.70
N THR A 137 8.67 -23.55 -2.48
CA THR A 137 8.92 -24.32 -1.25
C THR A 137 7.67 -25.07 -0.81
N THR A 138 6.48 -24.50 -1.07
CA THR A 138 5.17 -25.10 -0.78
C THR A 138 4.38 -25.31 -2.07
N THR A 139 3.61 -26.41 -2.14
CA THR A 139 2.72 -26.67 -3.29
C THR A 139 1.45 -25.82 -3.25
N LEU A 140 0.73 -25.70 -4.38
CA LEU A 140 -0.55 -24.99 -4.41
C LEU A 140 -1.58 -25.58 -3.45
N ASP A 141 -1.66 -26.91 -3.34
CA ASP A 141 -2.62 -27.56 -2.47
C ASP A 141 -2.31 -27.32 -0.99
N GLU A 142 -1.03 -27.31 -0.61
CA GLU A 142 -0.60 -26.94 0.74
C GLU A 142 -0.84 -25.45 1.01
N PHE A 143 -0.48 -24.57 0.07
CA PHE A 143 -0.68 -23.12 0.20
C PHE A 143 -2.16 -22.78 0.40
N ARG A 144 -3.08 -23.42 -0.34
CA ARG A 144 -4.52 -23.25 -0.18
C ARG A 144 -5.03 -23.53 1.24
N THR A 145 -4.36 -24.41 2.00
CA THR A 145 -4.76 -24.67 3.40
C THR A 145 -4.35 -23.57 4.38
N LYS A 146 -3.46 -22.66 3.95
CA LYS A 146 -2.95 -21.54 4.74
C LYS A 146 -3.72 -20.24 4.50
N VAL A 147 -4.54 -20.19 3.45
CA VAL A 147 -5.38 -19.03 3.12
C VAL A 147 -6.69 -19.12 3.90
N ASP A 148 -6.97 -18.12 4.73
CA ASP A 148 -8.26 -17.98 5.41
C ASP A 148 -9.23 -17.17 4.54
N VAL A 149 -10.44 -17.69 4.34
CA VAL A 149 -11.48 -17.05 3.54
C VAL A 149 -12.77 -16.99 4.33
N ARG A 150 -13.27 -15.78 4.56
CA ARG A 150 -14.44 -15.52 5.39
C ARG A 150 -15.47 -14.72 4.61
N ALA A 151 -16.72 -15.18 4.62
CA ALA A 151 -17.84 -14.37 4.15
C ALA A 151 -18.15 -13.29 5.20
N VAL A 152 -18.35 -12.06 4.76
CA VAL A 152 -18.57 -10.88 5.65
C VAL A 152 -20.06 -10.51 5.73
N MET A 153 -20.92 -11.25 5.02
CA MET A 153 -22.38 -11.08 4.91
C MET A 153 -23.15 -11.12 6.23
#